data_AF-A0A3M6KFZ9-F1
#
_entry.id   AF-A0A3M6KFZ9-F1
#
_cell.length_a   1.000
_cell.length_b   1.000
_cell.length_c   1.000
_cell.angle_alpha   90.00
_cell.angle_beta   90.00
_cell.angle_gamma   90.00
#
_symmetry.space_group_name_H-M   'P 1'
#
loop_
_entity.id
_entity.type
_entity.pdbx_description
1 polymer ?
#
loop_
_entity_poly.entity_id
_entity_poly.type
_entity_poly.pdbx_seq_one_letter_code
_entity_poly.pdbx_strand_id
1 'polypeptide(L)' 'MFADNPKILKLLVIGIFAVVVPLSIIGINMFEKNVSNPRIWENWTCDEMEKFALEDRDDNLNDFQASRFHEDLSECLSK' A
#
# COMPACT_ATOMS: atom_id res chain seq x y z
N MET A 1 10.10 -34.30 -19.73
CA MET A 1 9.98 -34.43 -21.20
C MET A 1 8.85 -33.56 -21.75
N PHE A 2 8.70 -32.31 -21.29
CA PHE A 2 7.74 -31.32 -21.84
C PHE A 2 8.44 -30.14 -22.53
N ALA A 3 9.77 -30.03 -22.38
CA ALA A 3 10.58 -28.92 -22.89
C ALA A 3 11.18 -29.17 -24.29
N ASP A 4 11.06 -30.37 -24.84
CA ASP A 4 11.67 -30.74 -26.12
C ASP A 4 10.88 -30.25 -27.35
N ASN A 5 9.65 -29.78 -27.16
CA ASN A 5 8.85 -29.18 -28.22
C ASN A 5 8.96 -27.64 -28.16
N PRO A 6 9.59 -26.99 -29.17
CA PRO A 6 9.83 -25.55 -29.16
C PRO A 6 8.53 -24.72 -29.12
N LYS A 7 7.39 -25.27 -29.56
CA LYS A 7 6.08 -24.61 -29.44
C LYS A 7 5.58 -24.60 -28.00
N ILE A 8 5.76 -25.70 -27.27
CA ILE A 8 5.36 -25.82 -25.86
C ILE A 8 6.27 -24.95 -24.98
N LEU A 9 7.57 -24.91 -25.27
CA LEU A 9 8.53 -24.06 -24.55
C LEU A 9 8.17 -22.57 -24.69
N LYS A 10 7.83 -22.12 -25.91
CA LYS A 10 7.37 -20.73 -26.12
C LYS A 10 6.09 -20.40 -25.34
N LEU A 11 5.11 -21.31 -25.33
CA LEU A 11 3.88 -21.14 -24.58
C LEU A 11 4.12 -21.07 -23.07
N LEU A 12 5.03 -21.90 -22.55
CA LEU A 12 5.43 -21.86 -21.14
C LEU A 12 6.07 -20.53 -20.76
N VAL A 13 7.00 -20.03 -21.58
CA VAL A 13 7.66 -18.74 -21.33
C VAL A 13 6.63 -17.60 -21.34
N ILE A 14 5.73 -17.57 -22.33
CA ILE A 14 4.67 -16.55 -22.40
C ILE A 14 3.73 -16.65 -21.18
N GLY A 15 3.35 -17.87 -20.79
CA GLY A 15 2.50 -18.09 -19.62
C GLY A 15 3.15 -17.61 -18.32
N ILE A 16 4.44 -17.85 -18.13
CA ILE A 16 5.19 -17.37 -16.96
C ILE A 16 5.20 -15.85 -16.94
N PHE A 17 5.54 -15.19 -18.06
CA PHE A 17 5.53 -13.72 -18.12
C PHE A 17 4.14 -13.12 -17.88
N ALA A 18 3.10 -13.74 -18.44
CA ALA A 18 1.71 -13.31 -18.27
C ALA A 18 1.21 -13.42 -16.83
N VAL A 19 1.82 -14.27 -15.99
CA VAL A 19 1.47 -14.41 -14.57
C VAL A 19 2.37 -13.56 -13.67
N VAL A 20 3.68 -13.57 -13.92
CA VAL A 20 4.66 -12.87 -13.09
C VAL A 20 4.46 -11.36 -13.16
N VAL A 21 4.23 -10.79 -14.36
CA VAL A 21 4.09 -9.34 -14.52
C VAL A 21 2.89 -8.78 -13.75
N PRO A 22 1.64 -9.30 -13.90
CA PRO A 22 0.51 -8.81 -13.11
C PRO A 22 0.69 -9.00 -11.61
N LEU A 23 1.21 -10.16 -11.17
CA LEU A 23 1.43 -10.42 -9.75
C LEU A 23 2.47 -9.47 -9.14
N SER A 24 3.52 -9.12 -9.89
CA SER A 24 4.52 -8.15 -9.44
C SER A 24 3.94 -6.74 -9.30
N ILE A 25 3.07 -6.29 -10.20
CA ILE A 25 2.38 -4.99 -10.10
C ILE A 25 1.47 -4.96 -8.86
N ILE A 26 0.69 -6.02 -8.64
CA ILE A 26 -0.18 -6.15 -7.46
C ILE A 26 0.66 -6.15 -6.18
N GLY A 27 1.78 -6.89 -6.17
CA GLY A 27 2.70 -6.98 -5.05
C GLY A 27 3.32 -5.63 -4.69
N ILE A 28 3.75 -4.84 -5.69
CA ILE A 28 4.31 -3.50 -5.47
C ILE A 28 3.25 -2.56 -4.89
N ASN A 29 2.04 -2.54 -5.45
CA ASN A 29 0.96 -1.68 -4.96
C ASN A 29 0.51 -2.07 -3.54
N MET A 30 0.46 -3.36 -3.21
CA MET A 30 0.18 -3.81 -1.84
C MET A 30 1.31 -3.46 -0.89
N PHE A 31 2.57 -3.60 -1.30
CA PHE A 31 3.72 -3.24 -0.49
C PHE A 31 3.74 -1.74 -0.21
N GLU A 32 3.42 -0.93 -1.22
CA GLU A 32 3.37 0.52 -1.11
C GLU A 32 2.31 0.98 -0.10
N LYS A 33 1.12 0.38 -0.18
CA LYS A 33 -0.02 0.69 0.70
C LYS A 33 0.10 0.13 2.11
N ASN A 34 0.67 -1.06 2.29
CA ASN A 34 0.64 -1.77 3.57
C ASN A 34 1.95 -1.73 4.34
N VAL A 35 3.11 -1.65 3.66
CA VAL A 35 4.43 -1.78 4.29
C VAL A 35 5.17 -0.45 4.34
N SER A 36 5.21 0.30 3.24
CA SER A 36 5.87 1.61 3.24
C SER A 36 4.98 2.74 3.75
N ASN A 37 3.66 2.57 3.71
CA ASN A 37 2.73 3.58 4.20
C ASN A 37 1.63 3.03 5.13
N PRO A 38 2.01 2.38 6.25
CA PRO A 38 1.05 1.87 7.21
C PRO A 38 0.27 3.04 7.83
N ARG A 39 -1.06 2.93 7.80
CA ARG A 39 -1.97 3.86 8.47
C ARG A 39 -2.07 3.47 9.94
N ILE A 40 -1.20 4.04 10.79
CA ILE A 40 -1.13 3.68 12.21
C ILE A 40 -2.38 4.09 13.02
N TRP A 41 -3.14 5.06 12.50
CA TRP A 41 -4.34 5.63 13.12
C TRP A 41 -5.67 5.07 12.57
N GLU A 42 -5.63 3.99 11.78
CA GLU A 42 -6.84 3.44 11.13
C GLU A 42 -7.92 2.99 12.15
N ASN A 43 -7.50 2.56 13.34
CA ASN A 43 -8.39 2.11 14.41
C ASN A 43 -8.49 3.12 15.57
N TRP A 44 -8.01 4.35 15.38
CA TRP A 44 -8.07 5.39 16.42
C TRP A 44 -9.42 6.09 16.39
N THR A 45 -9.84 6.56 17.56
CA THR A 45 -10.95 7.49 17.70
C THR A 45 -10.56 8.90 17.28
N CYS A 46 -11.52 9.77 16.94
CA CYS A 46 -11.21 11.17 16.59
C CYS A 46 -10.46 11.89 17.72
N ASP A 47 -10.82 11.65 18.98
CA ASP A 47 -10.13 12.25 20.14
C ASP A 47 -8.65 11.84 20.21
N GLU A 48 -8.32 10.59 19.88
CA GLU A 48 -6.94 10.11 19.84
C GLU A 48 -6.15 10.74 18.70
N MET A 49 -6.78 10.93 17.54
CA MET A 49 -6.17 11.63 16.40
C MET A 49 -5.96 13.11 16.71
N GLU A 50 -6.92 13.79 17.31
CA GLU A 50 -6.80 15.19 17.71
C GLU A 50 -5.68 15.36 18.73
N LYS A 51 -5.63 14.51 19.76
CA LYS A 51 -4.55 14.53 20.75
C LYS A 51 -3.19 14.29 20.12
N PHE A 52 -3.09 13.39 19.15
CA PHE A 52 -1.85 13.11 18.44
C PHE A 52 -1.35 14.32 17.64
N ALA A 53 -2.25 15.06 16.98
CA ALA A 53 -1.93 16.32 16.31
C ALA A 53 -1.55 17.44 17.30
N LEU A 54 -2.28 17.56 18.42
CA LEU A 54 -2.00 18.57 19.45
C LEU A 54 -0.65 18.35 20.18
N GLU A 55 -0.15 17.12 20.19
CA GLU A 55 1.17 16.77 20.74
C GLU A 55 2.32 16.95 19.72
N ASP A 56 2.07 17.54 18.54
CA ASP A 56 3.01 17.64 17.41
C ASP A 56 3.67 16.29 17.06
N ARG A 57 2.94 15.18 17.25
CA ARG A 57 3.48 13.84 16.99
C ARG A 57 3.40 13.47 15.51
N ASP A 58 2.55 14.15 14.76
CA ASP A 58 2.39 14.02 13.32
C ASP A 58 3.62 14.47 12.54
N ASP A 59 4.52 15.26 13.14
CA ASP A 59 5.86 15.55 12.60
C ASP A 59 6.74 14.29 12.44
N ASN A 60 6.41 13.19 13.16
CA ASN A 60 7.11 11.92 13.01
C ASN A 60 6.56 11.06 11.85
N LEU A 61 5.48 11.51 11.21
CA LEU A 61 4.94 10.88 10.01
C LEU A 61 5.72 11.35 8.78
N ASN A 62 5.85 10.48 7.78
CA ASN A 62 6.37 10.93 6.49
C ASN A 62 5.34 11.83 5.77
N ASP A 63 5.76 12.58 4.75
CA ASP A 63 4.91 13.53 4.03
C ASP A 63 3.58 12.92 3.55
N PHE A 64 3.59 11.67 3.07
CA PHE A 64 2.39 11.00 2.60
C PHE A 64 1.47 10.61 3.76
N GLN A 65 2.03 10.08 4.84
CA GLN A 65 1.30 9.75 6.07
C GLN A 65 0.69 11.01 6.69
N ALA A 66 1.45 12.10 6.81
CA ALA A 66 0.98 13.36 7.34
C ALA A 66 -0.18 13.91 6.52
N SER A 67 -0.04 13.97 5.18
CA SER A 67 -1.14 14.42 4.30
C SER A 67 -2.41 13.60 4.48
N ARG A 68 -2.29 12.28 4.59
CA ARG A 68 -3.43 11.38 4.78
C ARG A 68 -4.05 11.51 6.18
N PHE A 69 -3.21 11.66 7.20
CA PHE A 69 -3.62 11.86 8.59
C PHE A 69 -4.40 13.15 8.75
N HIS A 70 -3.92 14.25 8.15
CA HIS A 70 -4.58 15.56 8.18
C HIS A 70 -5.93 15.54 7.47
N GLU A 71 -6.03 14.81 6.35
CA GLU A 71 -7.30 14.58 5.65
C GLU A 71 -8.30 13.84 6.55
N ASP A 72 -7.90 12.69 7.10
CA ASP A 72 -8.75 11.88 7.99
C ASP A 72 -9.15 12.68 9.27
N LEU A 73 -8.22 13.46 9.85
CA LEU A 73 -8.48 14.33 11.02
C LEU A 73 -9.47 15.45 10.69
N SER A 74 -9.35 16.07 9.51
CA SER A 74 -10.26 17.13 9.08
C SER A 74 -11.69 16.62 8.92
N GLU A 75 -11.87 15.40 8.41
CA GLU A 75 -13.19 14.76 8.31
C GLU A 75 -13.77 14.45 9.71
N CYS A 76 -12.92 14.01 10.63
CA CYS A 76 -13.25 13.80 12.04
C CYS A 76 -13.76 15.08 12.72
N LEU A 77 -13.06 16.21 12.55
CA LEU A 77 -13.37 17.49 13.17
C LEU A 77 -14.49 18.27 12.48
N SER A 78 -14.85 17.89 11.25
CA SER A 78 -15.95 18.51 10.50
C SER A 78 -17.34 17.97 10.89
N LYS A 79 -17.42 16.94 11.75
CA LYS A 79 -18.67 16.39 12.30
C LYS A 79 -19.08 17.10 13.59
#